data_AF-A0A7J4ETF9-F1
#
_entry.id   AF-A0A7J4ETF9-F1
#
_cell.length_a   1.000
_cell.length_b   1.000
_cell.length_c   1.000
_cell.angle_alpha   90.00
_cell.angle_beta   90.00
_cell.angle_gamma   90.00
#
_symmetry.space_group_name_H-M   'P 1'
#
loop_
_entity.id
_entity.type
_entity.pdbx_description
1 polymer ?
#
loop_
_entity_poly.entity_id
_entity_poly.type
_entity_poly.pdbx_seq_one_letter_code
_entity_poly.pdbx_strand_id
1 'polypeptide(L)' 'MSIVVKERLRESGLLHLTTHEDRVEIDRMIEEITGMYCDEGVKVLSESEFLEIVESIIRRRKKKKAERTVEVV' A
#
# COMPACT_ATOMS: atom_id res chain seq x y z
N MET A 1 1.23 -8.20 9.07
CA MET A 1 0.59 -7.73 7.83
C MET A 1 -0.78 -8.37 7.73
N SER A 2 -1.82 -7.56 7.53
CA SER A 2 -3.21 -8.03 7.53
C SER A 2 -3.46 -9.02 6.39
N ILE A 3 -4.13 -10.14 6.71
CA ILE A 3 -4.55 -11.12 5.70
C ILE A 3 -5.62 -10.50 4.79
N VAL A 4 -6.53 -9.70 5.34
CA VAL A 4 -7.61 -9.05 4.61
C VAL A 4 -7.06 -8.05 3.60
N VAL A 5 -6.09 -7.22 3.99
CA VAL A 5 -5.42 -6.29 3.08
C VAL A 5 -4.68 -7.05 1.98
N LYS A 6 -4.04 -8.19 2.30
CA LYS A 6 -3.36 -9.04 1.32
C LYS A 6 -4.34 -9.64 0.29
N GLU A 7 -5.52 -10.05 0.74
CA GLU A 7 -6.58 -10.55 -0.13
C GLU A 7 -7.13 -9.46 -1.02
N ARG A 8 -7.40 -8.27 -0.46
CA ARG A 8 -7.84 -7.11 -1.24
C ARG A 8 -6.83 -6.73 -2.33
N LEU A 9 -5.54 -6.71 -2.00
CA LEU A 9 -4.47 -6.52 -2.99
C LEU A 9 -4.47 -7.60 -4.07
N ARG A 10 -4.83 -8.84 -3.73
CA ARG A 10 -4.91 -9.94 -4.70
C ARG A 10 -6.10 -9.74 -5.64
N GLU A 11 -7.27 -9.39 -5.10
CA GLU A 11 -8.50 -9.11 -5.86
C GLU A 11 -8.30 -7.94 -6.84
N SER A 12 -7.64 -6.87 -6.40
CA SER A 12 -7.30 -5.73 -7.26
C SER A 12 -6.16 -6.01 -8.24
N GLY A 13 -5.59 -7.22 -8.23
CA GLY A 13 -4.45 -7.57 -9.08
C GLY A 13 -3.15 -6.85 -8.73
N LEU A 14 -3.04 -6.16 -7.59
CA LEU A 14 -1.89 -5.35 -7.21
C LEU A 14 -0.86 -6.09 -6.35
N LEU A 15 -1.21 -7.26 -5.81
CA LEU A 15 -0.36 -7.99 -4.87
C LEU A 15 1.06 -8.21 -5.41
N HIS A 16 1.19 -8.55 -6.69
CA HIS A 16 2.47 -8.80 -7.36
C HIS A 16 3.33 -7.54 -7.57
N LEU A 17 2.74 -6.34 -7.48
CA LEU A 17 3.43 -5.05 -7.59
C LEU A 17 3.94 -4.51 -6.26
N THR A 18 3.56 -5.16 -5.15
CA THR A 18 3.90 -4.76 -3.78
C THR A 18 5.01 -5.63 -3.20
N THR A 19 5.95 -5.00 -2.50
CA THR A 19 6.92 -5.67 -1.63
C THR A 19 6.32 -5.92 -0.24
N HIS A 20 7.04 -6.63 0.63
CA HIS A 20 6.58 -6.78 2.02
C HIS A 20 6.51 -5.44 2.75
N GLU A 21 7.51 -4.59 2.53
CA GLU A 21 7.56 -3.23 3.09
C GLU A 21 6.39 -2.37 2.60
N ASP A 22 6.10 -2.40 1.29
CA ASP A 22 4.94 -1.69 0.74
C ASP A 22 3.65 -2.11 1.45
N ARG A 23 3.46 -3.41 1.69
CA ARG A 23 2.24 -3.91 2.35
C ARG A 23 2.16 -3.53 3.82
N VAL A 24 3.29 -3.43 4.52
CA VAL A 24 3.32 -2.91 5.90
C VAL A 24 2.99 -1.42 5.92
N GLU A 25 3.45 -0.65 4.93
CA GLU A 25 3.09 0.78 4.80
C GLU A 25 1.61 0.96 4.43
N ILE A 26 1.05 0.07 3.60
CA ILE A 26 -0.38 0.06 3.27
C ILE A 26 -1.22 -0.18 4.53
N ASP A 27 -0.88 -1.19 5.34
CA ASP A 27 -1.58 -1.47 6.60
C ASP A 27 -1.60 -0.22 7.50
N ARG A 28 -0.45 0.44 7.69
CA ARG A 28 -0.33 1.66 8.51
C ARG A 28 -1.15 2.83 7.94
N MET A 29 -1.13 3.04 6.63
CA MET A 29 -1.85 4.14 6.00
C MET A 29 -3.36 3.95 6.08
N ILE A 30 -3.84 2.72 5.98
CA ILE A 30 -5.25 2.40 6.22
C ILE A 30 -5.61 2.72 7.67
N GLU A 31 -4.77 2.33 8.63
CA GLU A 31 -5.00 2.62 10.05
C GLU A 31 -5.01 4.12 10.35
N GLU A 32 -4.09 4.88 9.76
CA GLU A 32 -4.00 6.34 9.92
C GLU A 32 -5.21 7.08 9.32
N ILE A 33 -5.67 6.66 8.14
CA ILE A 33 -6.79 7.33 7.44
C ILE A 33 -8.13 6.99 8.11
N THR A 34 -8.32 5.73 8.48
CA THR A 34 -9.62 5.25 9.00
C THR A 34 -9.73 5.41 10.52
N GLY A 35 -8.60 5.51 11.23
CA GLY A 35 -8.56 5.44 12.69
C GLY A 35 -8.91 4.06 13.24
N MET A 36 -8.96 3.04 12.39
CA MET A 36 -9.34 1.66 12.71
C MET A 36 -8.18 0.71 12.44
N TYR A 37 -8.18 -0.46 13.06
CA TYR A 37 -7.25 -1.53 12.66
C TYR A 37 -7.43 -1.90 11.19
N CYS A 38 -6.33 -2.24 10.50
CA CYS A 38 -6.33 -2.42 9.05
C CYS A 38 -7.28 -3.51 8.53
N ASP A 39 -7.63 -4.52 9.34
CA ASP A 39 -8.61 -5.56 9.02
C ASP A 39 -10.04 -5.02 8.91
N GLU A 40 -10.39 -4.02 9.73
CA GLU A 40 -11.68 -3.32 9.67
C GLU A 40 -11.62 -2.10 8.75
N GLY A 41 -10.53 -1.34 8.79
CA GLY A 41 -10.32 -0.14 7.98
C GLY A 41 -10.39 -0.42 6.48
N VAL A 42 -9.86 -1.56 6.00
CA VAL A 42 -9.92 -1.91 4.58
C VAL A 42 -11.35 -2.19 4.09
N LYS A 43 -12.27 -2.56 4.97
CA LYS A 43 -13.66 -2.89 4.62
C LYS A 43 -14.53 -1.65 4.42
N VAL A 44 -14.15 -0.52 5.02
CA VAL A 44 -14.89 0.74 4.94
C VAL A 44 -14.40 1.64 3.80
N LEU A 45 -13.23 1.36 3.24
CA LEU A 45 -12.70 2.06 2.08
C LEU A 45 -13.44 1.64 0.82
N SER A 46 -13.81 2.61 -0.01
CA SER A 46 -14.18 2.37 -1.39
C SER A 46 -13.00 1.79 -2.17
N GLU A 47 -13.29 1.17 -3.32
CA GLU A 47 -12.26 0.67 -4.21
C GLU A 47 -11.29 1.77 -4.65
N SER A 48 -11.80 2.97 -4.99
CA SER A 48 -10.97 4.11 -5.35
C SER A 48 -10.03 4.56 -4.24
N GLU A 49 -10.52 4.68 -3.00
CA GLU A 49 -9.69 5.11 -1.86
C GLU A 49 -8.59 4.09 -1.57
N PHE A 50 -8.92 2.80 -1.62
CA PHE A 50 -7.94 1.74 -1.46
C PHE A 50 -6.86 1.80 -2.55
N LEU A 51 -7.25 1.95 -3.82
CA LEU A 51 -6.31 2.03 -4.93
C LEU A 51 -5.41 3.26 -4.82
N GLU A 52 -5.94 4.42 -4.43
CA GLU A 52 -5.17 5.64 -4.22
C GLU A 52 -4.09 5.47 -3.15
N ILE A 53 -4.41 4.81 -2.03
CA ILE A 53 -3.44 4.48 -0.97
C ILE A 53 -2.30 3.64 -1.55
N VAL A 54 -2.65 2.53 -2.22
CA VAL A 54 -1.67 1.58 -2.76
C VAL A 54 -0.79 2.24 -3.82
N GLU A 55 -1.38 3.00 -4.73
CA GLU A 55 -0.64 3.73 -5.75
C GLU A 55 0.31 4.77 -5.17
N SER A 56 -0.13 5.51 -4.14
CA SER A 56 0.70 6.52 -3.50
C SER A 56 1.99 5.91 -2.93
N ILE A 57 1.89 4.72 -2.32
CA ILE A 57 3.02 3.99 -1.74
C ILE A 57 3.94 3.44 -2.83
N ILE A 58 3.38 2.81 -3.87
CA ILE A 58 4.17 2.32 -5.01
C ILE A 58 4.93 3.49 -5.69
N ARG A 59 4.28 4.63 -5.89
CA ARG A 59 4.90 5.83 -6.48
C ARG A 59 6.01 6.37 -5.58
N ARG A 60 5.80 6.46 -4.27
CA ARG A 60 6.82 6.87 -3.29
C ARG A 60 8.04 5.93 -3.33
N ARG A 61 7.83 4.62 -3.36
CA ARG A 61 8.92 3.64 -3.48
C ARG A 61 9.70 3.80 -4.79
N LYS A 62 8.99 3.92 -5.92
CA LYS A 62 9.63 4.13 -7.24
C LYS A 62 10.49 5.39 -7.25
N LYS A 63 10.00 6.48 -6.67
CA LYS A 63 10.74 7.73 -6.53
C LYS A 63 12.01 7.56 -5.69
N LYS A 64 11.90 6.95 -4.49
CA LYS A 64 13.06 6.64 -3.62
C LYS A 64 14.11 5.78 -4.33
N LYS A 65 13.67 4.81 -5.16
CA LYS A 65 14.58 3.96 -5.94
C LYS A 65 15.29 4.74 -7.05
N ALA A 66 14.57 5.64 -7.73
CA ALA A 66 15.16 6.49 -8.77
C ALA A 66 16.23 7.42 -8.16
N GLU A 67 15.91 8.10 -7.06
CA GLU A 67 16.84 9.00 -6.35
C GLU A 67 18.12 8.27 -5.91
N ARG A 68 17.99 7.07 -5.33
CA ARG A 68 19.14 6.21 -4.97
C ARG A 68 20.01 5.78 -6.15
N THR A 69 19.48 5.77 -7.37
CA THR A 69 20.25 5.38 -8.56
C THR A 69 21.08 6.55 -9.08
N VAL A 70 20.64 7.79 -8.83
CA VAL A 70 21.32 9.02 -9.28
C VAL A 70 22.51 9.38 -8.38
N GLU A 71 22.50 8.99 -7.09
CA GLU A 71 23.61 9.25 -6.16
C GLU A 71 24.86 8.37 -6.39
N VAL A 72 24.82 7.39 -7.30
CA VAL A 72 25.90 6.40 -7.52
C VAL A 72 26.58 6.53 -8.90
N VAL A 73 26.36 7.64 -9.62
CA VAL A 73 26.95 7.87 -10.96
C VAL A 73 27.83 9.10 -10.97
#